data_AF-A0A1G7WVB4-F1
#
_entry.id   AF-A0A1G7WVB4-F1
#
_cell.length_a   1.000
_cell.length_b   1.000
_cell.length_c   1.000
_cell.angle_alpha   90.00
_cell.angle_beta   90.00
_cell.angle_gamma   90.00
#
_symmetry.space_group_name_H-M   'P 1'
#
loop_
_entity.id
_entity.type
_entity.pdbx_description
1 polymer ?
#
loop_
_entity_poly.entity_id
_entity_poly.type
_entity_poly.pdbx_seq_one_letter_code
_entity_poly.pdbx_strand_id
1 'polypeptide(L)'
;MGYRRLHLLGLLHCQEVADRLRADEEAAGGPERVNDGPTTAPSKRILRYCPGYMKTSDGPIALEELGVTALRARCPHFDAWLRTFE
;
A
#
# COMPACT_ATOMS: atom_id res chain seq x y z
N MET A 1 -12.86 -20.58 -0.32
CA MET A 1 -12.02 -19.70 0.54
C MET A 1 -10.53 -20.04 0.35
N GLY A 2 -9.97 -19.92 -0.87
CA GLY A 2 -8.60 -20.38 -1.16
C GLY A 2 -7.86 -19.63 -2.26
N TYR A 3 -8.58 -19.07 -3.24
CA TYR A 3 -7.97 -18.31 -4.34
C TYR A 3 -7.53 -16.89 -3.98
N ARG A 4 -8.11 -16.27 -2.93
CA ARG A 4 -7.81 -14.86 -2.58
C ARG A 4 -6.44 -14.64 -1.95
N ARG A 5 -5.91 -15.63 -1.21
CA ARG A 5 -4.57 -15.55 -0.60
C ARG A 5 -3.45 -15.70 -1.65
N LEU A 6 -3.70 -16.43 -2.75
CA LEU A 6 -2.73 -16.64 -3.83
C LEU A 6 -2.42 -15.36 -4.63
N HIS A 7 -3.38 -14.47 -4.82
CA HIS A 7 -3.16 -13.21 -5.55
C HIS A 7 -2.29 -12.22 -4.76
N LEU A 8 -2.53 -12.10 -3.45
CA LEU A 8 -1.73 -11.22 -2.60
C LEU A 8 -0.32 -11.79 -2.38
N LEU A 9 -0.18 -13.11 -2.25
CA LEU A 9 1.13 -13.77 -2.25
C LEU A 9 1.91 -13.43 -3.52
N GLY A 10 1.27 -13.39 -4.70
CA GLY A 10 1.91 -12.92 -5.93
C GLY A 10 2.33 -11.44 -5.90
N LEU A 11 1.53 -10.58 -5.28
CA LEU A 11 1.83 -9.14 -5.09
C LEU A 11 2.98 -8.88 -4.09
N LEU A 12 3.01 -9.66 -3.00
CA LEU A 12 4.00 -9.55 -1.92
C LEU A 12 5.30 -10.30 -2.23
N HIS A 13 5.25 -11.36 -3.04
CA HIS A 13 6.44 -12.17 -3.40
C HIS A 13 7.03 -11.80 -4.77
N CYS A 14 6.40 -10.92 -5.54
CA CYS A 14 7.02 -10.36 -6.73
C CYS A 14 7.92 -9.18 -6.33
N GLN A 15 9.19 -9.50 -6.07
CA GLN A 15 10.21 -8.52 -5.69
C GLN A 15 10.24 -7.31 -6.63
N GLU A 16 10.04 -7.52 -7.92
CA GLU A 16 10.01 -6.44 -8.92
C GLU A 16 8.89 -5.42 -8.65
N VAL A 17 7.68 -5.87 -8.33
CA VAL A 17 6.55 -4.96 -8.01
C VAL A 17 6.86 -4.16 -6.74
N ALA A 18 7.40 -4.81 -5.71
CA ALA A 18 7.79 -4.15 -4.48
C ALA A 18 8.87 -3.08 -4.71
N ASP A 19 9.86 -3.35 -5.57
CA ASP A 19 10.92 -2.40 -5.92
C ASP A 19 10.35 -1.17 -6.64
N ARG A 20 9.43 -1.38 -7.58
CA ARG A 20 8.76 -0.28 -8.30
C ARG A 20 7.92 0.58 -7.37
N LEU A 21 7.18 -0.03 -6.45
CA LEU A 21 6.36 0.71 -5.47
C LEU A 21 7.22 1.50 -4.48
N ARG A 22 8.37 0.96 -4.05
CA ARG A 22 9.33 1.71 -3.23
C ARG A 22 9.92 2.91 -3.97
N ALA A 23 10.29 2.74 -5.24
CA ALA A 23 10.77 3.86 -6.06
C ALA A 23 9.71 4.97 -6.22
N ASP A 24 8.44 4.58 -6.40
CA ASP A 24 7.31 5.52 -6.46
C ASP A 24 7.10 6.26 -5.12
N GLU A 25 7.21 5.55 -3.99
CA GLU A 25 7.15 6.14 -2.63
C GLU A 25 8.28 7.13 -2.41
N GLU A 26 9.52 6.74 -2.73
CA GLU A 26 10.71 7.59 -2.61
C GLU A 26 10.60 8.86 -3.46
N ALA A 27 10.14 8.73 -4.71
CA ALA A 27 9.95 9.86 -5.61
C ALA A 27 8.86 10.84 -5.11
N ALA A 28 7.83 10.35 -4.43
CA ALA A 28 6.84 11.20 -3.77
C ALA A 28 7.34 11.77 -2.43
N GLY A 29 8.48 11.29 -1.93
CA GLY A 29 9.03 11.64 -0.64
C GLY A 29 8.36 10.93 0.53
N GLY A 30 7.66 9.83 0.32
CA GLY A 30 7.09 9.00 1.39
C GLY A 30 5.64 8.58 1.16
N PRO A 31 5.13 7.68 2.01
CA PRO A 31 3.85 7.03 1.79
C PRO A 31 2.66 7.99 1.90
N GLU A 32 2.77 9.03 2.73
CA GLU A 32 1.72 10.04 2.89
C GLU A 32 1.64 11.04 1.73
N ARG A 33 2.67 11.09 0.88
CA ARG A 33 2.76 12.01 -0.26
C ARG A 33 2.53 11.32 -1.60
N VAL A 34 2.32 10.00 -1.63
CA VAL A 34 2.24 9.24 -2.88
C VAL A 34 1.00 9.56 -3.74
N ASN A 35 0.07 10.39 -3.24
CA ASN A 35 -1.22 10.71 -3.87
C ASN A 35 -1.28 12.17 -4.36
N ASP A 36 -0.59 12.49 -5.44
CA ASP A 36 -0.49 13.86 -5.98
C ASP A 36 -1.51 14.21 -7.07
N GLY A 37 -2.37 13.27 -7.47
CA GLY A 37 -3.32 13.49 -8.55
C GLY A 37 -4.04 12.24 -9.08
N PRO A 38 -5.00 12.42 -10.01
CA PRO A 38 -5.86 11.33 -10.49
C PRO A 38 -5.12 10.16 -11.14
N THR A 39 -3.96 10.43 -11.75
CA THR A 39 -3.12 9.42 -12.42
C THR A 39 -2.03 8.85 -11.50
N THR A 40 -1.70 9.54 -10.40
CA THR A 40 -0.65 9.16 -9.45
C THR A 40 -1.19 8.61 -8.13
N ALA A 41 -2.52 8.47 -7.99
CA ALA A 41 -3.13 7.84 -6.82
C ALA A 41 -2.54 6.43 -6.55
N PRO A 42 -2.43 6.00 -5.27
CA PRO A 42 -1.78 4.75 -4.90
C PRO A 42 -2.31 3.53 -5.68
N SER A 43 -3.64 3.41 -5.82
CA SER A 43 -4.23 2.29 -6.56
C SER A 43 -3.88 2.29 -8.06
N LYS A 44 -3.61 3.45 -8.67
CA LYS A 44 -3.21 3.54 -10.08
C LYS A 44 -1.75 3.11 -10.27
N ARG A 45 -0.88 3.46 -9.32
CA ARG A 45 0.52 2.99 -9.28
C ARG A 45 0.60 1.48 -9.11
N ILE A 46 -0.17 0.92 -8.18
CA ILE A 46 -0.20 -0.53 -7.95
C ILE A 46 -0.76 -1.24 -9.19
N LEU A 47 -1.88 -0.78 -9.78
CA LEU A 47 -2.43 -1.37 -11.00
C LEU A 47 -1.46 -1.34 -12.19
N ARG A 48 -0.59 -0.34 -12.27
CA ARG A 48 0.42 -0.24 -13.34
C ARG A 48 1.44 -1.38 -13.28
N TYR A 49 1.85 -1.77 -12.08
CA TYR A 49 2.87 -2.80 -11.87
C TYR A 49 2.26 -4.19 -11.59
N CYS A 50 1.03 -4.23 -11.08
CA CYS A 50 0.26 -5.43 -10.83
C CYS A 50 -1.15 -5.29 -11.42
N PRO A 51 -1.36 -5.74 -12.67
CA PRO A 51 -2.67 -5.66 -13.33
C PRO A 51 -3.78 -6.42 -12.60
N GLY A 52 -3.43 -7.40 -11.76
CA GLY A 52 -4.38 -8.19 -10.97
C GLY A 52 -4.81 -7.56 -9.64
N TYR A 53 -4.29 -6.38 -9.30
CA TYR A 53 -4.61 -5.72 -8.03
C TYR A 53 -6.08 -5.35 -7.91
N MET A 54 -6.69 -5.73 -6.80
CA MET A 54 -8.07 -5.42 -6.44
C MET A 54 -8.12 -4.59 -5.17
N LYS A 55 -8.40 -3.28 -5.31
CA LYS A 55 -8.41 -2.33 -4.19
C LYS A 55 -9.26 -2.77 -3.00
N THR A 56 -10.42 -3.37 -3.26
CA THR A 56 -11.40 -3.73 -2.22
C THR A 56 -11.04 -4.99 -1.44
N SER A 57 -10.18 -5.86 -1.98
CA SER A 57 -9.70 -7.05 -1.28
C SER A 57 -8.27 -6.92 -0.82
N ASP A 58 -7.39 -6.45 -1.70
CA ASP A 58 -5.95 -6.56 -1.49
C ASP A 58 -5.44 -5.47 -0.54
N GLY A 59 -6.06 -4.29 -0.58
CA GLY A 59 -5.75 -3.19 0.34
C GLY A 59 -5.96 -3.58 1.82
N PRO A 60 -7.18 -4.02 2.21
CA PRO A 60 -7.44 -4.46 3.57
C PRO A 60 -6.51 -5.58 4.05
N ILE A 61 -6.23 -6.59 3.21
CA ILE A 61 -5.35 -7.69 3.61
C ILE A 61 -3.91 -7.21 3.81
N ALA A 62 -3.39 -6.35 2.92
CA ALA A 62 -2.05 -5.78 3.09
C ALA A 62 -1.94 -4.95 4.39
N LEU A 63 -3.00 -4.20 4.75
CA LEU A 63 -3.04 -3.44 6.01
C LEU A 63 -3.14 -4.36 7.23
N GLU A 64 -3.89 -5.46 7.14
CA GLU A 64 -3.99 -6.48 8.19
C GLU A 64 -2.62 -7.15 8.44
N GLU A 65 -1.89 -7.50 7.39
CA GLU A 65 -0.56 -8.10 7.48
C GLU A 65 0.51 -7.12 7.99
N LEU A 66 0.46 -5.85 7.58
CA LEU A 66 1.37 -4.81 8.06
C LEU A 66 1.14 -4.49 9.54
N GLY A 67 -0.13 -4.40 9.94
CA GLY A 67 -0.55 -4.03 11.28
C GLY A 67 -0.44 -2.53 11.58
N VAL A 68 -1.28 -2.07 12.51
CA VAL A 68 -1.42 -0.64 12.84
C VAL A 68 -0.13 -0.04 13.41
N THR A 69 0.65 -0.79 14.19
CA THR A 69 1.90 -0.30 14.79
C THR A 69 2.93 0.07 13.72
N ALA A 70 3.13 -0.81 12.73
CA ALA A 70 4.07 -0.54 11.64
C ALA A 70 3.55 0.59 10.73
N LEU A 71 2.23 0.66 10.50
CA LEU A 71 1.61 1.76 9.76
C LEU A 71 1.84 3.12 10.45
N ARG A 72 1.63 3.21 11.77
CA ARG A 72 1.88 4.42 12.58
C ARG A 72 3.35 4.87 12.49
N ALA A 73 4.29 3.92 12.50
CA ALA A 73 5.72 4.23 12.42
C ALA A 73 6.14 4.86 11.07
N ARG A 74 5.45 4.55 9.97
CA ARG A 74 5.77 5.08 8.64
C ARG A 74 4.91 6.28 8.21
N CYS A 75 3.78 6.50 8.88
CA CYS A 75 2.81 7.54 8.55
C CYS A 75 2.55 8.43 9.78
N PRO A 76 3.39 9.46 10.03
CA PRO A 76 3.27 10.32 11.21
C PRO A 76 1.98 11.14 11.26
N HIS A 77 1.42 11.56 10.12
CA HIS A 77 0.14 12.25 10.11
C HIS A 77 -0.99 11.29 10.48
N PHE A 78 -0.94 10.04 10.00
CA PHE A 78 -1.89 9.02 10.43
C PHE A 78 -1.78 8.71 11.93
N ASP A 79 -0.57 8.58 12.48
CA ASP A 79 -0.37 8.40 13.92
C ASP A 79 -0.94 9.59 14.71
N ALA A 80 -0.66 10.81 14.29
CA ALA A 80 -1.16 12.02 14.93
C ALA A 80 -2.69 12.09 14.91
N TRP A 81 -3.33 11.73 13.79
CA TRP A 81 -4.79 11.66 13.68
C TRP A 81 -5.37 10.57 14.58
N LEU A 82 -4.77 9.37 14.61
CA LEU A 82 -5.27 8.29 15.45
C LEU A 82 -5.23 8.65 16.94
N ARG A 83 -4.16 9.33 17.39
CA ARG A 83 -4.02 9.83 18.76
C ARG A 83 -5.09 10.84 19.18
N THR A 84 -5.88 11.42 18.26
CA THR A 84 -6.99 12.31 18.66
C THR A 84 -8.21 11.55 19.20
N PHE A 85 -8.22 10.22 19.05
CA PHE A 85 -9.29 9.33 19.51
C PHE A 85 -8.86 8.40 20.66
N GLU A 86 -7.58 8.40 21.01
CA GLU A 86 -6.98 7.64 22.13
C GLU A 86 -6.96 8.51 23.40
#